data_AF-A0A926K6V4-F1
#
_entry.id   AF-A0A926K6V4-F1
#
_cell.length_a   1.000
_cell.length_b   1.000
_cell.length_c   1.000
_cell.angle_alpha   90.00
_cell.angle_beta   90.00
_cell.angle_gamma   90.00
#
_symmetry.space_group_name_H-M   'P 1'
#
loop_
_entity.id
_entity.type
_entity.pdbx_description
1 polymer ?
#
loop_
_entity_poly.entity_id
_entity_poly.type
_entity_poly.pdbx_seq_one_letter_code
_entity_poly.pdbx_strand_id
1 'polypeptide(L)'
;MAVALVAGIGGAGAYVLAVQSTIGQAAEASALGAATFSTDPPAPLNLVSAPAALVALILVGGVALAAHGMRRAALATLAPGAAILASQILKLRVLDRPGLFELDAPNTFPSGHMTVFAALLGGLILAVPTRLRGLVAVIGAFVLSAASWQLLAYGWHRPSDIIGALALTIAVFAVATLLAPRAAATRPASGVASLFLVTFGGLALLGGLLLVGIALFVTPSGLERSQLLLLAGEVAGAGGSLLVARSFLMLGRTAVS
;
A
#
# COMPACT_ATOMS: atom_id res chain seq x y z
N MET A 1 14.16 -12.14 -0.83
CA MET A 1 13.61 -12.97 0.27
C MET A 1 13.27 -12.13 1.49
N ALA A 2 14.24 -11.47 2.15
CA ALA A 2 13.98 -10.65 3.35
C ALA A 2 12.85 -9.61 3.19
N VAL A 3 12.81 -8.86 2.08
CA VAL A 3 11.74 -7.88 1.80
C VAL A 3 10.35 -8.53 1.75
N ALA A 4 10.22 -9.70 1.11
CA ALA A 4 8.96 -10.44 1.03
C ALA A 4 8.51 -10.92 2.41
N LEU A 5 9.45 -11.40 3.24
CA LEU A 5 9.17 -11.87 4.60
C LEU A 5 8.70 -10.73 5.51
N VAL A 6 9.41 -9.59 5.50
CA VAL A 6 9.03 -8.42 6.29
C VAL A 6 7.65 -7.91 5.88
N ALA A 7 7.39 -7.82 4.57
CA ALA A 7 6.08 -7.44 4.06
C ALA A 7 4.99 -8.44 4.46
N GLY A 8 5.24 -9.74 4.31
CA GLY A 8 4.32 -10.80 4.71
C GLY A 8 3.99 -10.76 6.20
N ILE A 9 5.00 -10.59 7.06
CA ILE A 9 4.81 -10.44 8.52
C ILE A 9 4.01 -9.17 8.84
N GLY A 10 4.30 -8.04 8.19
CA GLY A 10 3.55 -6.80 8.38
C GLY A 10 2.07 -6.94 7.98
N GLY A 11 1.80 -7.56 6.82
CA GLY A 11 0.44 -7.82 6.35
C GLY A 11 -0.33 -8.80 7.22
N ALA A 12 0.31 -9.91 7.62
CA ALA A 12 -0.28 -10.88 8.55
C ALA A 12 -0.52 -10.26 9.93
N GLY A 13 0.41 -9.44 10.43
CA GLY A 13 0.26 -8.69 11.67
C GLY A 13 -0.93 -7.72 11.61
N ALA A 14 -1.08 -6.97 10.52
CA ALA A 14 -2.25 -6.09 10.32
C ALA A 14 -3.57 -6.88 10.33
N TYR A 15 -3.61 -8.03 9.66
CA TYR A 15 -4.79 -8.89 9.64
C TYR A 15 -5.11 -9.46 11.03
N VAL A 16 -4.12 -10.05 11.71
CA VAL A 16 -4.33 -10.70 13.01
C VAL A 16 -4.66 -9.70 14.11
N LEU A 17 -3.91 -8.59 14.18
CA LEU A 17 -4.06 -7.63 15.26
C LEU A 17 -5.27 -6.70 15.07
N ALA A 18 -5.62 -6.33 13.83
CA ALA A 18 -6.72 -5.41 13.58
C ALA A 18 -8.03 -6.12 13.21
N VAL A 19 -7.96 -7.11 12.31
CA VAL A 19 -9.16 -7.76 11.75
C VAL A 19 -9.64 -8.93 12.61
N GLN A 20 -8.72 -9.71 13.19
CA GLN A 20 -9.03 -10.91 13.98
C GLN A 20 -9.04 -10.67 15.50
N SER A 21 -9.06 -9.41 15.95
CA SER A 21 -9.09 -9.08 17.38
C SER A 21 -10.19 -8.07 17.74
N THR A 22 -10.83 -8.25 18.90
CA THR A 22 -11.88 -7.33 19.37
C THR A 22 -11.35 -5.92 19.61
N ILE A 23 -10.15 -5.78 20.18
CA ILE A 23 -9.51 -4.48 20.42
C ILE A 23 -9.21 -3.77 19.09
N GLY A 24 -8.68 -4.53 18.12
CA GLY A 24 -8.40 -4.04 16.77
C GLY A 24 -9.66 -3.55 16.08
N GLN A 25 -10.71 -4.37 16.06
CA GLN A 25 -11.98 -3.98 15.44
C GLN A 25 -12.61 -2.77 16.13
N ALA A 26 -12.56 -2.68 17.46
CA ALA A 26 -13.07 -1.52 18.21
C ALA A 26 -12.29 -0.24 17.90
N ALA A 27 -10.95 -0.34 17.78
CA ALA A 27 -10.11 0.79 17.41
C ALA A 27 -10.39 1.26 15.96
N GLU A 28 -10.51 0.31 15.02
CA GLU A 28 -10.83 0.64 13.62
C GLU A 28 -12.25 1.18 13.45
N ALA A 29 -13.22 0.68 14.21
CA ALA A 29 -14.59 1.20 14.23
C ALA A 29 -14.63 2.64 14.77
N SER A 30 -13.83 2.94 15.80
CA SER A 30 -13.68 4.30 16.33
C SER A 30 -13.06 5.24 15.29
N ALA A 31 -11.98 4.82 14.62
CA ALA A 31 -11.35 5.59 13.54
C ALA A 31 -12.33 5.84 12.38
N LEU A 32 -13.06 4.80 11.96
CA LEU A 32 -14.04 4.90 10.89
C LEU A 32 -15.19 5.83 11.27
N GLY A 33 -15.66 5.77 12.52
CA GLY A 33 -16.70 6.66 13.04
C GLY A 33 -16.29 8.15 13.13
N ALA A 34 -14.99 8.45 13.10
CA ALA A 34 -14.47 9.82 13.00
C ALA A 34 -14.31 10.31 11.56
N ALA A 35 -14.49 9.45 10.55
CA ALA A 35 -14.39 9.84 9.15
C ALA A 35 -15.55 10.76 8.74
N THR A 36 -15.32 11.54 7.69
CA THR A 36 -16.33 12.46 7.14
C THR A 36 -17.42 11.77 6.33
N PHE A 37 -17.17 10.54 5.88
CA PHE A 37 -18.02 9.73 4.99
C PHE A 37 -18.44 10.45 3.71
N SER A 38 -17.86 10.07 2.58
CA SER A 38 -18.27 10.58 1.26
C SER A 38 -18.29 9.47 0.22
N THR A 39 -19.37 9.36 -0.54
CA THR A 39 -19.47 8.43 -1.67
C THR A 39 -18.89 8.97 -2.98
N ASP A 40 -18.53 10.26 -3.01
CA ASP A 40 -17.92 10.93 -4.17
C ASP A 40 -16.64 11.67 -3.73
N PRO A 41 -15.59 10.92 -3.35
CA PRO A 41 -14.32 11.53 -2.96
C PRO A 41 -13.63 12.20 -4.17
N PRO A 42 -12.87 13.27 -3.99
CA PRO A 42 -12.07 13.86 -5.06
C PRO A 42 -10.97 12.91 -5.57
N ALA A 43 -10.30 13.32 -6.65
CA ALA A 43 -9.10 12.64 -7.13
C ALA A 43 -7.99 12.60 -6.06
N PRO A 44 -7.16 11.54 -6.02
CA PRO A 44 -7.11 10.46 -6.99
C PRO A 44 -8.12 9.32 -6.79
N LEU A 45 -8.85 9.28 -5.66
CA LEU A 45 -9.65 8.10 -5.31
C LEU A 45 -10.79 7.82 -6.30
N ASN A 46 -11.50 8.84 -6.79
CA ASN A 46 -12.55 8.66 -7.80
C ASN A 46 -12.08 8.18 -9.18
N LEU A 47 -10.77 8.14 -9.45
CA LEU A 47 -10.22 7.68 -10.72
C LEU A 47 -10.10 6.15 -10.78
N VAL A 48 -10.26 5.46 -9.66
CA VAL A 48 -10.00 4.02 -9.57
C VAL A 48 -11.26 3.24 -9.96
N SER A 49 -11.13 2.47 -11.03
CA SER A 49 -12.12 1.48 -11.47
C SER A 49 -11.41 0.31 -12.14
N ALA A 50 -12.08 -0.83 -12.29
CA ALA A 50 -11.49 -1.98 -12.99
C ALA A 50 -11.06 -1.63 -14.45
N PRO A 51 -11.89 -0.91 -15.25
CA PRO A 51 -11.46 -0.46 -16.57
C PRO A 51 -10.26 0.50 -16.52
N ALA A 52 -10.26 1.48 -15.61
CA ALA A 52 -9.14 2.42 -15.47
C ALA A 52 -7.84 1.72 -15.07
N ALA A 53 -7.91 0.75 -14.16
CA ALA A 53 -6.76 -0.06 -13.77
C ALA A 53 -6.23 -0.88 -14.96
N LEU A 54 -7.11 -1.50 -15.75
CA LEU A 54 -6.72 -2.24 -16.96
C LEU A 54 -6.02 -1.33 -17.97
N VAL A 55 -6.59 -0.16 -18.26
CA VAL A 55 -5.98 0.83 -19.17
C VAL A 55 -4.61 1.27 -18.65
N ALA A 56 -4.49 1.58 -17.36
CA ALA A 56 -3.22 1.96 -16.76
C ALA A 56 -2.15 0.85 -16.87
N LEU A 57 -2.53 -0.42 -16.68
CA LEU A 57 -1.62 -1.56 -16.85
C LEU A 57 -1.15 -1.73 -18.30
N ILE A 58 -2.06 -1.54 -19.27
CA ILE A 58 -1.72 -1.57 -20.70
C ILE A 58 -0.72 -0.45 -21.02
N LEU A 59 -0.96 0.77 -20.52
CA LEU A 59 -0.07 1.90 -20.73
C LEU A 59 1.31 1.67 -20.11
N VAL A 60 1.37 1.21 -18.86
CA VAL A 60 2.64 0.87 -18.18
C VAL A 60 3.39 -0.23 -18.95
N GLY A 61 2.69 -1.27 -19.39
CA GLY A 61 3.26 -2.35 -20.21
C GLY A 61 3.78 -1.86 -21.56
N GLY A 62 3.02 -1.00 -22.24
CA GLY A 62 3.40 -0.41 -23.52
C GLY A 62 4.64 0.49 -23.41
N VAL A 63 4.73 1.32 -22.37
CA VAL A 63 5.92 2.13 -22.07
C VAL A 63 7.14 1.24 -21.81
N ALA A 64 6.98 0.20 -20.98
CA ALA A 64 8.05 -0.74 -20.69
C ALA A 64 8.48 -1.53 -21.95
N LEU A 65 7.53 -1.90 -22.81
CA LEU A 65 7.79 -2.61 -24.05
C LEU A 65 8.60 -1.75 -25.02
N ALA A 66 8.17 -0.50 -25.22
CA ALA A 66 8.83 0.44 -26.12
C ALA A 66 10.23 0.83 -25.64
N ALA A 67 10.43 1.00 -24.33
CA ALA A 67 11.70 1.47 -23.77
C ALA A 67 12.70 0.35 -23.44
N HIS A 68 12.21 -0.85 -23.10
CA HIS A 68 13.01 -1.90 -22.46
C HIS A 68 12.75 -3.33 -22.99
N GLY A 69 11.82 -3.49 -23.94
CA GLY A 69 11.52 -4.78 -24.57
C GLY A 69 10.61 -5.70 -23.75
N MET A 70 10.31 -6.85 -24.36
CA MET A 70 9.23 -7.75 -23.90
C MET A 70 9.39 -8.27 -22.48
N ARG A 71 10.61 -8.63 -22.08
CA ARG A 71 10.86 -9.21 -20.73
C ARG A 71 10.50 -8.23 -19.62
N ARG A 72 10.87 -6.96 -19.79
CA ARG A 72 10.61 -5.91 -18.82
C ARG A 72 9.16 -5.46 -18.84
N ALA A 73 8.54 -5.42 -20.03
CA ALA A 73 7.10 -5.22 -20.17
C ALA A 73 6.31 -6.29 -19.42
N ALA A 74 6.65 -7.57 -19.62
CA ALA A 74 5.99 -8.67 -18.93
C ALA A 74 6.07 -8.52 -17.40
N LEU A 75 7.25 -8.22 -16.84
CA LEU A 75 7.37 -8.01 -15.39
C LEU A 75 6.60 -6.76 -14.91
N ALA A 76 6.69 -5.65 -15.65
CA ALA A 76 6.03 -4.39 -15.32
C ALA A 76 4.50 -4.44 -15.43
N THR A 77 3.92 -5.48 -16.06
CA THR A 77 2.47 -5.68 -16.18
C THR A 77 1.98 -6.86 -15.34
N LEU A 78 2.67 -8.01 -15.37
CA LEU A 78 2.25 -9.22 -14.67
C LEU A 78 2.38 -9.10 -13.15
N ALA A 79 3.42 -8.45 -12.62
CA ALA A 79 3.57 -8.27 -11.17
C ALA A 79 2.45 -7.37 -10.58
N PRO A 80 2.13 -6.19 -11.16
CA PRO A 80 0.96 -5.43 -10.73
C PRO A 80 -0.35 -6.21 -10.88
N GLY A 81 -0.57 -6.88 -12.02
CA GLY A 81 -1.79 -7.65 -12.28
C GLY A 81 -1.97 -8.76 -11.26
N ALA A 82 -0.89 -9.49 -10.93
CA ALA A 82 -0.90 -10.51 -9.89
C ALA A 82 -1.22 -9.93 -8.51
N ALA A 83 -0.71 -8.74 -8.15
CA ALA A 83 -1.02 -8.10 -6.88
C ALA A 83 -2.51 -7.72 -6.77
N ILE A 84 -3.06 -7.12 -7.83
CA ILE A 84 -4.48 -6.76 -7.92
C ILE A 84 -5.35 -8.01 -7.82
N LEU A 85 -5.07 -9.06 -8.60
CA LEU A 85 -5.80 -10.32 -8.53
C LEU A 85 -5.69 -10.97 -7.15
N ALA A 86 -4.49 -11.02 -6.57
CA ALA A 86 -4.27 -11.58 -5.24
C ALA A 86 -5.10 -10.83 -4.18
N SER A 87 -5.18 -9.50 -4.26
CA SER A 87 -6.00 -8.71 -3.31
C SER A 87 -7.47 -9.10 -3.36
N GLN A 88 -8.02 -9.33 -4.56
CA GLN A 88 -9.42 -9.68 -4.73
C GLN A 88 -9.69 -11.12 -4.28
N ILE A 89 -8.79 -12.05 -4.61
CA ILE A 89 -8.89 -13.44 -4.16
C ILE A 89 -8.83 -13.50 -2.62
N LEU A 90 -7.86 -12.80 -2.02
CA LEU A 90 -7.73 -12.77 -0.56
C LEU A 90 -8.98 -12.20 0.10
N LYS A 91 -9.44 -11.04 -0.36
CA LYS A 91 -10.63 -10.37 0.20
C LYS A 91 -11.91 -11.19 0.07
N LEU A 92 -12.14 -11.75 -1.11
CA LEU A 92 -13.44 -12.32 -1.47
C LEU A 92 -13.54 -13.82 -1.16
N ARG A 93 -12.41 -14.53 -0.97
CA ARG A 93 -12.38 -16.00 -0.95
C ARG A 93 -11.52 -16.63 0.14
N VAL A 94 -10.58 -15.90 0.76
CA VAL A 94 -9.58 -16.51 1.65
C VAL A 94 -9.62 -15.91 3.05
N LEU A 95 -9.73 -14.59 3.16
CA LEU A 95 -9.69 -13.88 4.42
C LEU A 95 -11.08 -13.45 4.81
N ASP A 96 -11.51 -13.87 5.99
CA ASP A 96 -12.78 -13.46 6.59
C ASP A 96 -12.56 -12.38 7.65
N ARG A 97 -13.61 -11.59 7.90
CA ARG A 97 -13.69 -10.68 9.04
C ARG A 97 -14.76 -11.23 10.00
N PRO A 98 -14.38 -11.88 11.11
CA PRO A 98 -15.36 -12.33 12.09
C PRO A 98 -16.04 -11.14 12.77
N GLY A 99 -17.32 -11.24 13.11
CA GLY A 99 -18.05 -10.20 13.86
C GLY A 99 -17.69 -10.17 15.34
N LEU A 100 -16.47 -9.74 15.69
CA LEU A 100 -15.97 -9.72 17.07
C LEU A 100 -16.36 -8.46 17.85
N PHE A 101 -16.69 -7.37 17.13
CA PHE A 101 -17.13 -6.10 17.70
C PHE A 101 -18.33 -5.54 16.94
N GLU A 102 -18.22 -5.39 15.61
CA GLU A 102 -19.34 -5.04 14.72
C GLU A 102 -19.93 -6.32 14.12
N LEU A 103 -21.18 -6.64 14.43
CA LEU A 103 -21.89 -7.77 13.81
C LEU A 103 -22.13 -7.48 12.33
N ASP A 104 -21.93 -8.49 11.48
CA ASP A 104 -22.16 -8.47 10.03
C ASP A 104 -21.40 -7.40 9.23
N ALA A 105 -20.34 -6.80 9.81
CA ALA A 105 -19.48 -5.87 9.08
C ALA A 105 -18.71 -6.60 7.95
N PRO A 106 -18.81 -6.16 6.69
CA PRO A 106 -18.18 -6.87 5.58
C PRO A 106 -16.65 -6.81 5.65
N ASN A 107 -15.99 -7.87 5.16
CA ASN A 107 -14.55 -7.86 5.01
C ASN A 107 -14.12 -6.90 3.88
N THR A 108 -13.31 -5.92 4.25
CA THR A 108 -12.72 -4.94 3.33
C THR A 108 -11.21 -5.16 3.12
N PHE A 109 -10.61 -6.08 3.86
CA PHE A 109 -9.18 -6.36 3.88
C PHE A 109 -8.78 -7.42 2.82
N PRO A 110 -7.68 -7.22 2.07
CA PRO A 110 -6.92 -5.98 1.93
C PRO A 110 -7.61 -4.97 0.99
N SER A 111 -7.31 -3.67 1.07
CA SER A 111 -7.91 -2.66 0.19
C SER A 111 -7.60 -2.90 -1.29
N GLY A 112 -8.64 -2.90 -2.15
CA GLY A 112 -8.47 -3.06 -3.60
C GLY A 112 -7.95 -1.77 -4.24
N HIS A 113 -8.52 -0.63 -3.86
CA HIS A 113 -8.10 0.71 -4.30
C HIS A 113 -6.62 0.95 -4.01
N MET A 114 -6.21 0.71 -2.76
CA MET A 114 -4.81 0.90 -2.36
C MET A 114 -3.87 -0.07 -3.10
N THR A 115 -4.32 -1.32 -3.33
CA THR A 115 -3.56 -2.29 -4.11
C THR A 115 -3.34 -1.79 -5.54
N VAL A 116 -4.36 -1.22 -6.20
CA VAL A 116 -4.22 -0.66 -7.55
C VAL A 116 -3.18 0.46 -7.58
N PHE A 117 -3.24 1.43 -6.67
CA PHE A 117 -2.25 2.50 -6.61
C PHE A 117 -0.83 1.98 -6.40
N ALA A 118 -0.63 1.08 -5.43
CA ALA A 118 0.68 0.53 -5.12
C ALA A 118 1.22 -0.31 -6.28
N ALA A 119 0.37 -1.13 -6.89
CA ALA A 119 0.71 -1.97 -8.02
C ALA A 119 1.14 -1.16 -9.24
N LEU A 120 0.41 -0.07 -9.56
CA LEU A 120 0.74 0.83 -10.66
C LEU A 120 2.05 1.58 -10.40
N LEU A 121 2.32 2.04 -9.18
CA LEU A 121 3.62 2.63 -8.84
C LEU A 121 4.76 1.64 -9.05
N GLY A 122 4.62 0.41 -8.55
CA GLY A 122 5.63 -0.64 -8.73
C GLY A 122 5.88 -0.94 -10.22
N GLY A 123 4.81 -1.07 -11.01
CA GLY A 123 4.90 -1.27 -12.46
C GLY A 123 5.58 -0.10 -13.17
N LEU A 124 5.23 1.14 -12.81
CA LEU A 124 5.82 2.34 -13.41
C LEU A 124 7.31 2.46 -13.10
N ILE A 125 7.74 2.16 -11.88
CA ILE A 125 9.17 2.12 -11.50
C ILE A 125 9.94 1.11 -12.37
N LEU A 126 9.32 -0.02 -12.74
CA LEU A 126 9.92 -0.98 -13.66
C LEU A 126 9.91 -0.48 -15.11
N ALA A 127 8.86 0.23 -15.52
CA ALA A 127 8.69 0.73 -16.88
C ALA A 127 9.58 1.93 -17.25
N VAL A 128 10.02 2.74 -16.27
CA VAL A 128 10.85 3.92 -16.54
C VAL A 128 12.37 3.63 -16.52
N PRO A 129 13.17 4.46 -17.22
CA PRO A 129 14.64 4.43 -17.13
C PRO A 129 15.15 4.61 -15.70
N THR A 130 16.30 4.01 -15.38
CA THR A 130 16.89 3.98 -14.02
C THR A 130 17.06 5.36 -13.39
N ARG A 131 17.42 6.37 -14.21
CA ARG A 131 17.58 7.77 -13.78
C ARG A 131 16.30 8.44 -13.28
N LEU A 132 15.12 7.99 -13.73
CA LEU A 132 13.83 8.58 -13.34
C LEU A 132 13.16 7.85 -12.17
N ARG A 133 13.60 6.63 -11.84
CA ARG A 133 12.96 5.80 -10.80
C ARG A 133 12.86 6.52 -9.46
N GLY A 134 13.92 7.22 -9.04
CA GLY A 134 13.93 7.98 -7.79
C GLY A 134 12.84 9.04 -7.73
N LEU A 135 12.68 9.83 -8.80
CA LEU A 135 11.64 10.85 -8.93
C LEU A 135 10.24 10.21 -8.92
N VAL A 136 10.04 9.17 -9.74
CA VAL A 136 8.77 8.44 -9.81
C VAL A 136 8.37 7.86 -8.45
N ALA A 137 9.32 7.32 -7.69
CA ALA A 137 9.04 6.79 -6.37
C ALA A 137 8.65 7.87 -5.36
N VAL A 138 9.29 9.05 -5.38
CA VAL A 138 8.92 10.16 -4.50
C VAL A 138 7.53 10.69 -4.85
N ILE A 139 7.26 10.98 -6.13
CA ILE A 139 5.93 11.42 -6.58
C ILE A 139 4.88 10.36 -6.24
N GLY A 140 5.17 9.09 -6.55
CA GLY A 140 4.29 7.97 -6.24
C GLY A 140 4.02 7.82 -4.75
N ALA A 141 5.01 8.06 -3.88
CA ALA A 141 4.80 8.06 -2.44
C ALA A 141 3.79 9.13 -2.01
N PHE A 142 3.86 10.34 -2.57
CA PHE A 142 2.87 11.39 -2.29
C PHE A 142 1.47 11.02 -2.78
N VAL A 143 1.36 10.45 -3.99
CA VAL A 143 0.07 9.96 -4.53
C VAL A 143 -0.51 8.84 -3.66
N LEU A 144 0.32 7.88 -3.24
CA LEU A 144 -0.09 6.81 -2.33
C LEU A 144 -0.52 7.36 -0.96
N SER A 145 0.22 8.31 -0.39
CA SER A 145 -0.15 8.95 0.87
C SER A 145 -1.46 9.73 0.75
N ALA A 146 -1.68 10.44 -0.35
CA ALA A 146 -2.95 11.13 -0.61
C ALA A 146 -4.11 10.14 -0.76
N ALA A 147 -3.94 9.07 -1.53
CA ALA A 147 -4.95 8.01 -1.67
C ALA A 147 -5.22 7.32 -0.32
N SER A 148 -4.18 7.01 0.44
CA SER A 148 -4.29 6.43 1.79
C SER A 148 -5.07 7.33 2.72
N TRP A 149 -4.78 8.64 2.71
CA TRP A 149 -5.52 9.61 3.51
C TRP A 149 -6.99 9.67 3.09
N GLN A 150 -7.29 9.81 1.79
CA GLN A 150 -8.67 9.87 1.29
C GLN A 150 -9.48 8.61 1.64
N LEU A 151 -8.86 7.43 1.55
CA LEU A 151 -9.51 6.17 1.90
C LEU A 151 -9.98 6.13 3.36
N LEU A 152 -9.24 6.75 4.28
CA LEU A 152 -9.61 6.84 5.70
C LEU A 152 -10.52 8.02 5.97
N ALA A 153 -10.14 9.22 5.51
CA ALA A 153 -10.84 10.47 5.75
C ALA A 153 -12.29 10.45 5.23
N TYR A 154 -12.53 9.76 4.11
CA TYR A 154 -13.87 9.60 3.52
C TYR A 154 -14.56 8.28 3.90
N GLY A 155 -14.00 7.50 4.82
CA GLY A 155 -14.65 6.32 5.39
C GLY A 155 -14.81 5.14 4.44
N TRP A 156 -13.95 5.01 3.42
CA TRP A 156 -13.99 3.91 2.45
C TRP A 156 -13.31 2.64 2.99
N HIS A 157 -12.31 2.80 3.84
CA HIS A 157 -11.50 1.72 4.35
C HIS A 157 -11.07 1.94 5.80
N ARG A 158 -10.67 0.85 6.44
CA ARG A 158 -10.03 0.87 7.76
C ARG A 158 -8.50 0.92 7.61
N PRO A 159 -7.75 1.39 8.62
CA PRO A 159 -6.28 1.49 8.53
C PRO A 159 -5.59 0.17 8.15
N SER A 160 -6.03 -0.97 8.69
CA SER A 160 -5.43 -2.27 8.35
C SER A 160 -5.62 -2.65 6.88
N ASP A 161 -6.74 -2.29 6.25
CA ASP A 161 -6.99 -2.57 4.83
C ASP A 161 -5.88 -1.97 3.94
N ILE A 162 -5.41 -0.77 4.30
CA ILE A 162 -4.36 -0.03 3.60
C ILE A 162 -3.01 -0.71 3.83
N ILE A 163 -2.65 -0.96 5.10
CA ILE A 163 -1.36 -1.60 5.45
C ILE A 163 -1.26 -3.00 4.83
N GLY A 164 -2.35 -3.77 4.84
CA GLY A 164 -2.46 -5.08 4.22
C GLY A 164 -2.26 -5.04 2.71
N ALA A 165 -2.90 -4.09 2.02
CA ALA A 165 -2.73 -3.90 0.57
C ALA A 165 -1.28 -3.54 0.19
N LEU A 166 -0.68 -2.62 0.94
CA LEU A 166 0.70 -2.20 0.76
C LEU A 166 1.68 -3.37 0.96
N ALA A 167 1.53 -4.11 2.06
CA ALA A 167 2.31 -5.29 2.38
C ALA A 167 2.19 -6.39 1.31
N LEU A 168 0.95 -6.73 0.92
CA LEU A 168 0.67 -7.71 -0.12
C LEU A 168 1.38 -7.34 -1.43
N THR A 169 1.26 -6.07 -1.84
CA THR A 169 1.85 -5.62 -3.10
C THR A 169 3.38 -5.73 -3.07
N ILE A 170 4.03 -5.32 -1.98
CA ILE A 170 5.48 -5.52 -1.82
C ILE A 170 5.84 -7.01 -1.92
N ALA A 171 5.10 -7.88 -1.22
CA ALA A 171 5.39 -9.31 -1.20
C ALA A 171 5.30 -9.92 -2.60
N VAL A 172 4.26 -9.59 -3.38
CA VAL A 172 4.09 -10.05 -4.76
C VAL A 172 5.23 -9.58 -5.66
N PHE A 173 5.59 -8.29 -5.59
CA PHE A 173 6.72 -7.76 -6.37
C PHE A 173 8.06 -8.38 -5.96
N ALA A 174 8.27 -8.63 -4.66
CA ALA A 174 9.48 -9.27 -4.17
C ALA A 174 9.59 -10.71 -4.68
N VAL A 175 8.49 -11.46 -4.77
CA VAL A 175 8.46 -12.79 -5.39
C VAL A 175 8.70 -12.70 -6.90
N ALA A 176 8.00 -11.81 -7.59
CA ALA A 176 8.13 -11.65 -9.05
C ALA A 176 9.58 -11.30 -9.46
N THR A 177 10.25 -10.43 -8.70
CA THR A 177 11.65 -10.05 -8.96
C THR A 177 12.66 -11.14 -8.60
N LEU A 178 12.33 -12.08 -7.70
CA LEU A 178 13.15 -13.27 -7.45
C LEU A 178 13.09 -14.27 -8.60
N LEU A 179 11.93 -14.36 -9.26
CA LEU A 179 11.71 -15.25 -10.40
C LEU A 179 12.23 -14.67 -11.73
N ALA A 180 12.40 -13.34 -11.78
CA ALA A 180 12.93 -12.66 -12.96
C ALA A 180 14.44 -12.90 -13.14
N PRO A 181 14.94 -13.01 -14.39
CA PRO A 181 16.37 -13.08 -14.66
C PRO A 181 17.12 -11.89 -14.06
N ARG A 182 18.24 -12.16 -13.38
CA ARG A 182 19.05 -11.13 -12.74
C ARG A 182 19.81 -10.32 -13.77
N ALA A 183 19.73 -9.00 -13.63
CA ALA A 183 20.54 -8.04 -14.35
C ALA A 183 21.81 -7.68 -13.55
N ALA A 184 22.84 -7.17 -14.24
CA ALA A 184 23.93 -6.48 -13.54
C ALA A 184 23.35 -5.28 -12.76
N ALA A 185 23.62 -5.21 -11.47
CA ALA A 185 23.08 -4.14 -10.62
C ALA A 185 23.56 -2.77 -11.13
N THR A 186 22.63 -1.93 -11.57
CA THR A 186 22.96 -0.57 -12.00
C THR A 186 23.32 0.29 -10.79
N ARG A 187 24.33 1.17 -10.92
CA ARG A 187 24.73 2.12 -9.86
C ARG A 187 23.53 2.92 -9.34
N PRO A 188 23.49 3.26 -8.04
CA PRO A 188 22.32 3.86 -7.41
C PRO A 188 22.14 5.30 -7.87
N ALA A 189 21.26 5.53 -8.85
CA ALA A 189 20.80 6.88 -9.19
C ALA A 189 19.79 7.47 -8.16
N SER A 190 19.48 6.74 -7.08
CA SER A 190 18.37 7.07 -6.16
C SER A 190 18.72 7.03 -4.66
N GLY A 191 19.99 7.26 -4.29
CA GLY A 191 20.43 7.24 -2.88
C GLY A 191 19.65 8.22 -1.99
N VAL A 192 19.57 9.48 -2.41
CA VAL A 192 18.84 10.54 -1.69
C VAL A 192 17.35 10.23 -1.57
N ALA A 193 16.70 9.83 -2.68
CA ALA A 193 15.29 9.45 -2.66
C ALA A 193 15.03 8.27 -1.70
N SER A 194 15.89 7.25 -1.71
CA SER A 194 15.75 6.11 -0.81
C SER A 194 15.95 6.49 0.66
N LEU A 195 16.85 7.43 0.97
CA LEU A 195 17.08 7.93 2.32
C LEU A 195 15.88 8.75 2.80
N PHE A 196 15.38 9.67 1.98
CA PHE A 196 14.17 10.42 2.25
C PHE A 196 12.99 9.48 2.57
N LEU A 197 12.71 8.54 1.68
CA LEU A 197 11.55 7.64 1.83
C LEU A 197 11.65 6.75 3.08
N VAL A 198 12.84 6.23 3.41
CA VAL A 198 13.00 5.39 4.61
C VAL A 198 12.88 6.19 5.90
N THR A 199 13.49 7.37 5.94
CA THR A 199 13.53 8.19 7.15
C THR A 199 12.14 8.73 7.46
N PHE A 200 11.51 9.41 6.50
CA PHE A 200 10.17 9.98 6.72
C PHE A 200 9.10 8.89 6.81
N GLY A 201 9.22 7.81 6.03
CA GLY A 201 8.31 6.66 6.14
C GLY A 201 8.39 5.98 7.51
N GLY A 202 9.60 5.77 8.02
CA GLY A 202 9.84 5.20 9.35
C GLY A 202 9.36 6.12 10.47
N LEU A 203 9.68 7.41 10.41
CA LEU A 203 9.20 8.40 11.40
C LEU A 203 7.68 8.49 11.43
N ALA A 204 7.02 8.51 10.28
CA ALA A 204 5.56 8.53 10.20
C ALA A 204 4.96 7.23 10.78
N LEU A 205 5.49 6.05 10.45
CA LEU A 205 5.01 4.80 11.05
C LEU A 205 5.18 4.77 12.58
N LEU A 206 6.33 5.23 13.09
CA LEU A 206 6.56 5.36 14.52
C LEU A 206 5.59 6.36 15.16
N GLY A 207 5.35 7.50 14.52
CA GLY A 207 4.38 8.49 14.96
C GLY A 207 2.96 7.94 15.01
N GLY A 208 2.52 7.22 13.98
CA GLY A 208 1.22 6.55 13.95
C GLY A 208 1.07 5.53 15.08
N LEU A 209 2.09 4.67 15.30
CA LEU A 209 2.09 3.72 16.41
C LEU A 209 2.03 4.39 17.78
N LEU A 210 2.77 5.50 17.97
CA LEU A 210 2.72 6.29 19.18
C LEU A 210 1.32 6.89 19.41
N LEU A 211 0.69 7.43 18.37
CA LEU A 211 -0.67 7.96 18.44
C LEU A 211 -1.70 6.87 18.80
N VAL A 212 -1.56 5.64 18.27
CA VAL A 212 -2.38 4.50 18.70
C VAL A 212 -2.17 4.24 20.19
N GLY A 213 -0.92 4.20 20.66
CA GLY A 213 -0.62 4.00 22.08
C GLY A 213 -1.25 5.07 22.98
N ILE A 214 -1.14 6.34 22.60
CA ILE A 214 -1.75 7.46 23.32
C ILE A 214 -3.28 7.31 23.35
N ALA A 215 -3.90 7.05 22.20
CA ALA A 215 -5.35 6.88 22.11
C ALA A 215 -5.87 5.73 22.98
N LEU A 216 -5.16 4.59 23.00
CA LEU A 216 -5.61 3.40 23.72
C LEU A 216 -5.33 3.44 25.22
N PHE A 217 -4.22 4.04 25.65
CA PHE A 217 -3.76 3.98 27.05
C PHE A 217 -3.88 5.30 27.83
N VAL A 218 -4.05 6.43 27.15
CA VAL A 218 -4.04 7.76 27.78
C VAL A 218 -5.37 8.49 27.58
N THR A 219 -5.87 8.55 26.35
CA THR A 219 -7.09 9.32 26.02
C THR A 219 -8.34 8.53 26.42
N PRO A 220 -9.31 9.08 27.17
CA PRO A 220 -10.58 8.40 27.47
C PRO A 220 -11.41 8.07 26.22
N SER A 221 -12.35 7.13 26.34
CA SER A 221 -13.28 6.82 25.23
C SER A 221 -14.15 8.03 24.89
N GLY A 222 -14.21 8.39 23.61
CA GLY A 222 -15.00 9.52 23.12
C GLY A 222 -14.48 10.03 21.77
N LEU A 223 -15.02 11.17 21.33
CA LEU A 223 -14.70 11.77 20.03
C LEU A 223 -13.21 12.04 19.85
N GLU A 224 -12.53 12.53 20.89
CA GLU A 224 -11.09 12.81 20.85
C GLU A 224 -10.27 11.54 20.56
N ARG A 225 -10.57 10.42 21.23
CA ARG A 225 -9.92 9.14 20.97
C ARG A 225 -10.17 8.66 19.54
N SER A 226 -11.40 8.79 19.05
CA SER A 226 -11.75 8.41 17.67
C SER A 226 -10.97 9.23 16.63
N GLN A 227 -10.86 10.55 16.83
CA GLN A 227 -10.07 11.44 15.97
C GLN A 227 -8.57 11.11 16.02
N LEU A 228 -8.03 10.80 17.21
CA LEU A 228 -6.63 10.37 17.36
C LEU A 228 -6.36 9.04 16.65
N LEU A 229 -7.29 8.07 16.71
CA LEU A 229 -7.17 6.79 16.01
C LEU A 229 -7.25 6.96 14.49
N LEU A 230 -8.11 7.85 13.99
CA LEU A 230 -8.16 8.22 12.58
C LEU A 230 -6.83 8.85 12.13
N LEU A 231 -6.35 9.86 12.85
CA LEU A 231 -5.07 10.51 12.59
C LEU A 231 -3.91 9.51 12.63
N ALA A 232 -3.90 8.60 13.60
CA ALA A 232 -2.91 7.54 13.70
C ALA A 232 -2.89 6.65 12.45
N GLY A 233 -4.07 6.28 11.95
CA GLY A 233 -4.24 5.54 10.71
C GLY A 233 -3.74 6.31 9.48
N GLU A 234 -4.06 7.59 9.38
CA GLU A 234 -3.62 8.47 8.28
C GLU A 234 -2.09 8.62 8.25
N VAL A 235 -1.49 8.88 9.41
CA VAL A 235 -0.03 9.03 9.55
C VAL A 235 0.68 7.70 9.27
N ALA A 236 0.17 6.58 9.80
CA ALA A 236 0.72 5.25 9.53
C ALA A 236 0.57 4.86 8.05
N GLY A 237 -0.57 5.16 7.43
CA GLY A 237 -0.83 4.90 6.01
C GLY A 237 0.09 5.70 5.08
N ALA A 238 0.34 6.98 5.40
CA ALA A 238 1.36 7.77 4.72
C ALA A 238 2.77 7.17 4.91
N GLY A 239 3.14 6.78 6.14
CA GLY A 239 4.42 6.14 6.41
C GLY A 239 4.63 4.83 5.64
N GLY A 240 3.61 3.98 5.60
CA GLY A 240 3.57 2.75 4.80
C GLY A 240 3.75 3.04 3.31
N SER A 241 3.07 4.08 2.79
CA SER A 241 3.15 4.51 1.40
C SER A 241 4.58 4.88 0.98
N LEU A 242 5.30 5.62 1.83
CA LEU A 242 6.71 5.95 1.61
C LEU A 242 7.61 4.71 1.63
N LEU A 243 7.41 3.80 2.58
CA LEU A 243 8.20 2.56 2.67
C LEU A 243 7.94 1.61 1.50
N VAL A 244 6.74 1.59 0.95
CA VAL A 244 6.38 0.82 -0.26
C VAL A 244 7.09 1.39 -1.48
N ALA A 245 7.04 2.70 -1.68
CA ALA A 245 7.76 3.36 -2.77
C ALA A 245 9.27 3.07 -2.70
N ARG A 246 9.86 3.13 -1.50
CA ARG A 246 11.25 2.73 -1.25
C ARG A 246 11.49 1.26 -1.59
N SER A 247 10.59 0.37 -1.20
CA SER A 247 10.73 -1.07 -1.45
C SER A 247 10.74 -1.35 -2.96
N PHE A 248 9.87 -0.70 -3.74
CA PHE A 248 9.90 -0.80 -5.20
C PHE A 248 11.19 -0.24 -5.82
N LEU A 249 11.74 0.86 -5.29
CA LEU A 249 13.06 1.34 -5.73
C LEU A 249 14.15 0.29 -5.53
N MET A 250 14.12 -0.42 -4.40
CA MET A 250 15.10 -1.47 -4.11
C MET A 250 14.92 -2.67 -5.03
N LEU A 251 13.68 -3.14 -5.20
CA LEU A 251 13.34 -4.29 -6.06
C LEU A 251 13.62 -4.01 -7.54
N GLY A 252 13.40 -2.77 -7.99
CA GLY A 252 13.68 -2.38 -9.37
C GLY A 252 15.17 -2.44 -9.74
N ARG A 253 16.10 -2.31 -8.77
CA ARG A 253 17.55 -2.36 -9.03
C ARG A 253 18.05 -3.72 -9.50
N THR A 254 17.34 -4.78 -9.12
CA THR A 254 17.75 -6.17 -9.39
C THR A 254 17.03 -6.80 -10.58
N ALA A 255 16.03 -6.11 -11.14
CA ALA A 255 15.16 -6.63 -12.18
C ALA A 255 15.63 -6.25 -13.59
N VAL A 256 15.89 -7.28 -14.41
CA VAL A 256 16.00 -7.32 -15.89
C VAL A 256 16.64 -6.09 -16.58
N SER A 257 17.85 -6.28 -17.11
CA SER A 257 18.56 -5.37 -18.03
C SER A 257 17.99 -5.51 -19.44
#